data_AF-A0A5E7IYS6-F1
#
_entry.id   AF-A0A5E7IYS6-F1
#
_cell.length_a   1.000
_cell.length_b   1.000
_cell.length_c   1.000
_cell.angle_alpha   90.00
_cell.angle_beta   90.00
_cell.angle_gamma   90.00
#
_symmetry.space_group_name_H-M   'P 1'
#
loop_
_entity.id
_entity.type
_entity.pdbx_description
1 polymer ?
#
loop_
_entity_poly.entity_id
_entity_poly.type
_entity_poly.pdbx_seq_one_letter_code
_entity_poly.pdbx_strand_id
1 'polypeptide(L)' 'MSQKKRKAKLLQIAEFHAEALRLAGSISANQRRFFKVAAEHGKELEPIGLLAGKRN' A
#
# COMPACT_ATOMS: atom_id res chain seq x y z
N MET A 1 14.03 0.72 -16.04
CA MET A 1 12.66 1.01 -16.54
C MET A 1 12.70 2.28 -17.39
N SER A 2 12.13 2.26 -18.60
CA SER A 2 12.01 3.47 -19.43
C SER A 2 11.16 4.53 -18.74
N GLN A 3 11.46 5.82 -18.93
CA GLN A 3 10.70 6.93 -18.38
C GLN A 3 9.19 6.84 -18.69
N LYS A 4 8.84 6.37 -19.90
CA LYS A 4 7.45 6.14 -20.30
C LYS A 4 6.75 5.13 -19.38
N LYS A 5 7.44 4.02 -19.06
CA LYS A 5 6.92 2.99 -18.14
C LYS A 5 6.79 3.52 -16.70
N ARG A 6 7.72 4.38 -16.25
CA ARG A 6 7.62 5.01 -14.93
C ARG A 6 6.41 5.94 -14.83
N LYS A 7 6.19 6.77 -15.85
CA LYS A 7 5.04 7.68 -15.90
C LYS A 7 3.70 6.93 -15.89
N ALA A 8 3.59 5.86 -16.69
CA ALA A 8 2.40 5.01 -16.71
C ALA A 8 2.12 4.38 -15.33
N LYS A 9 3.17 3.87 -14.66
CA LYS A 9 3.03 3.27 -13.32
C LYS A 9 2.57 4.30 -12.28
N LEU A 10 3.08 5.53 -12.32
CA LEU A 10 2.64 6.59 -11.41
C LEU A 10 1.18 6.97 -11.64
N LEU A 11 0.73 7.00 -12.90
CA LEU A 11 -0.67 7.25 -13.23
C LEU A 11 -1.58 6.16 -12.63
N GLN A 12 -1.19 4.90 -12.82
CA GLN A 12 -1.93 3.75 -12.31
C GLN A 12 -2.01 3.74 -10.78
N ILE A 13 -0.93 4.14 -10.08
CA ILE A 13 -0.95 4.30 -8.62
C ILE A 13 -1.96 5.38 -8.21
N ALA A 14 -2.00 6.51 -8.92
CA ALA A 14 -2.93 7.59 -8.62
C ALA A 14 -4.39 7.17 -8.85
N GLU A 15 -4.67 6.42 -9.92
CA GLU A 15 -5.99 5.86 -10.21
C GLU A 15 -6.45 4.89 -9.11
N PHE A 16 -5.60 3.94 -8.73
CA PHE A 16 -5.91 3.00 -7.65
C PHE A 16 -6.10 3.70 -6.30
N HIS A 17 -5.33 4.75 -6.03
CA HIS A 17 -5.49 5.53 -4.82
C HIS A 17 -6.83 6.28 -4.78
N ALA A 18 -7.22 6.91 -5.89
CA ALA A 18 -8.51 7.60 -6.00
C ALA A 18 -9.69 6.63 -5.85
N GLU A 19 -9.61 5.45 -6.47
CA GLU A 19 -10.63 4.41 -6.36
C GLU A 19 -10.71 3.82 -4.95
N ALA A 20 -9.57 3.59 -4.30
CA ALA A 20 -9.52 3.14 -2.91
C ALA A 20 -10.16 4.17 -1.97
N LEU A 21 -9.92 5.47 -2.16
CA LEU A 21 -10.58 6.53 -1.40
C LEU A 21 -12.09 6.56 -1.64
N ARG A 22 -12.53 6.39 -2.90
CA ARG A 22 -13.95 6.33 -3.27
C ARG A 22 -14.65 5.16 -2.58
N LEU A 23 -14.01 3.99 -2.54
CA LEU A 23 -14.56 2.77 -1.94
C LEU A 23 -14.50 2.75 -0.41
N ALA A 24 -13.46 3.32 0.19
CA ALA A 24 -13.27 3.30 1.65
C ALA A 24 -14.22 4.24 2.41
N GLY A 25 -14.88 5.18 1.72
CA GLY A 25 -15.64 6.25 2.36
C GLY A 25 -14.74 7.12 3.24
N SER A 26 -15.26 7.64 4.37
CA SER A 26 -14.43 8.37 5.32
C SER A 26 -13.59 7.39 6.16
N ILE A 27 -12.27 7.38 5.94
CA ILE A 27 -11.35 6.60 6.79
C ILE A 27 -11.52 7.07 8.25
N SER A 28 -11.78 6.13 9.15
CA SER A 28 -11.88 6.40 10.59
C SER A 28 -10.51 6.77 11.19
N ALA A 29 -10.50 7.41 12.36
CA ALA A 29 -9.26 7.70 13.08
C ALA A 29 -8.45 6.43 13.38
N ASN A 30 -9.13 5.31 13.65
CA ASN A 30 -8.50 4.03 13.94
C ASN A 30 -7.83 3.45 12.70
N GLN A 31 -8.51 3.46 11.54
CA GLN A 31 -7.90 3.00 10.28
C GLN A 31 -6.67 3.84 9.91
N ARG A 32 -6.72 5.17 10.10
CA ARG A 32 -5.54 6.05 9.91
C ARG A 32 -4.38 5.65 10.82
N ARG A 33 -4.64 5.35 12.10
CA ARG A 33 -3.60 4.87 13.03
C ARG A 33 -2.99 3.56 12.57
N PHE A 34 -3.80 2.59 12.14
CA PHE A 34 -3.29 1.33 11.61
C PHE A 34 -2.41 1.53 10.38
N PHE A 35 -2.83 2.36 9.42
CA PHE A 35 -2.00 2.65 8.23
C PHE A 35 -0.70 3.35 8.59
N LYS A 36 -0.73 4.28 9.55
CA LYS A 36 0.48 4.95 10.05
C LYS A 36 1.46 3.94 10.66
N VAL A 37 0.99 3.09 11.57
CA VAL A 37 1.83 2.07 12.22
C VAL A 37 2.35 1.06 11.19
N ALA A 38 1.54 0.66 10.22
CA ALA A 38 1.97 -0.23 9.14
C ALA A 38 3.03 0.41 8.23
N ALA A 39 2.92 1.71 7.94
CA ALA A 39 3.92 2.42 7.14
C ALA A 39 5.25 2.60 7.91
N GLU A 40 5.18 2.84 9.22
CA GLU A 40 6.35 3.06 10.07
C GLU A 40 7.07 1.74 10.41
N HIS A 41 6.33 0.71 10.82
CA HIS A 41 6.89 -0.53 11.39
C HIS A 41 6.63 -1.77 10.54
N GLY A 42 5.80 -1.69 9.50
CA GLY A 42 5.33 -2.86 8.76
C GLY A 42 6.47 -3.73 8.22
N LYS A 43 7.55 -3.10 7.73
CA LYS A 43 8.73 -3.80 7.21
C LYS A 43 9.51 -4.58 8.28
N GLU A 44 9.57 -4.05 9.50
CA GLU A 44 10.24 -4.68 10.64
C GLU A 44 9.40 -5.81 11.24
N LEU A 45 8.07 -5.67 11.12
CA LEU A 45 7.07 -6.61 11.60
C LEU A 45 6.57 -7.56 10.50
N GLU A 46 7.22 -7.59 9.33
CA GLU A 46 6.88 -8.58 8.30
C GLU A 46 7.10 -9.98 8.86
N PRO A 47 6.12 -10.89 8.69
CA PRO A 47 6.28 -12.26 9.18
C PRO A 47 7.46 -12.92 8.47
N ILE A 48 8.35 -13.54 9.24
CA ILE A 48 9.51 -14.28 8.73
C ILE A 48 9.24 -15.79 8.72
N GLY A 49 10.00 -16.53 7.91
CA GLY A 49 9.95 -18.00 7.86
C GLY A 49 8.66 -18.54 7.22
N LEU A 50 8.07 -19.57 7.83
CA LEU A 50 6.87 -20.26 7.32
C LEU A 50 5.65 -19.33 7.16
N LEU A 51 5.61 -18.23 7.91
CA LEU A 51 4.53 -17.23 7.87
C LEU A 51 4.76 -16.12 6.84
N ALA A 52 5.94 -16.05 6.20
CA ALA A 52 6.29 -15.01 5.22
C ALA A 52 5.53 -15.14 3.88
N GLY A 53 4.75 -16.21 3.71
CA GLY A 53 4.16 -16.57 2.42
C GLY A 53 5.22 -16.97 1.39
N LYS A 54 4.76 -17.40 0.21
CA LYS A 54 5.65 -17.81 -0.88
C LYS A 54 6.19 -16.55 -1.58
N ARG A 55 7.51 -16.41 -1.68
CA ARG A 55 8.13 -15.38 -2.53
C ARG A 55 7.88 -15.77 -3.98
N ASN A 56 6.99 -15.04 -4.66
CA ASN A 56 6.78 -15.15 -6.11
C ASN A 56 7.78 -14.25 -6.85
#